data_AF-A0A8D4VKS2-F1
#
_entry.id   AF-A0A8D4VKS2-F1
#
_cell.length_a   1.000
_cell.length_b   1.000
_cell.length_c   1.000
_cell.angle_alpha   90.00
_cell.angle_beta   90.00
_cell.angle_gamma   90.00
#
_symmetry.space_group_name_H-M   'P 1'
#
loop_
_entity.id
_entity.type
_entity.pdbx_description
1 polymer ?
#
loop_
_entity_poly.entity_id
_entity_poly.type
_entity_poly.pdbx_seq_one_letter_code
_entity_poly.pdbx_strand_id
1 'polypeptide(L)'
;MDVLLSSLLGFGVGLLAENGGEWAVHKYLLHGWGSRRGSFWSYHLYEHHAVAAANDMVDAGYRQWPLRWNAQGKEALVLAVILALHLPLFWLAPAYAAGVYFGVACYYQRHRRAHLDADWARRHLPWHYAHHMRPGRDDCWCVSWPWFDRLLRVLRRSACS
;
A
#
# COMPACT_ATOMS: atom_id res chain seq x y z
N MET A 1 4.18 -16.21 -29.71
CA MET A 1 4.39 -16.00 -28.27
C MET A 1 3.43 -16.95 -27.57
N ASP A 2 3.92 -17.91 -26.81
CA ASP A 2 3.11 -18.94 -26.16
C ASP A 2 2.15 -18.33 -25.12
N VAL A 3 1.00 -18.97 -24.93
CA VAL A 3 -0.06 -18.51 -24.00
C VAL A 3 0.50 -18.37 -22.59
N LEU A 4 1.35 -19.30 -22.17
CA LEU A 4 2.01 -19.28 -20.87
C LEU A 4 2.87 -18.03 -20.70
N LEU A 5 3.80 -17.74 -21.62
CA LEU A 5 4.60 -16.51 -21.57
C LEU A 5 3.73 -15.25 -21.54
N SER A 6 2.67 -15.20 -22.36
CA SER A 6 1.76 -14.05 -22.40
C SER A 6 1.02 -13.87 -21.06
N SER A 7 0.59 -14.97 -20.42
CA SER A 7 -0.01 -14.93 -19.07
C SER A 7 1.00 -14.51 -18.00
N LEU A 8 2.23 -15.01 -18.03
CA LEU A 8 3.28 -14.62 -17.07
C LEU A 8 3.62 -13.13 -17.19
N LEU A 9 3.76 -12.63 -18.42
CA LEU A 9 3.96 -11.20 -18.67
C LEU A 9 2.76 -10.37 -18.21
N GLY A 10 1.54 -10.81 -18.53
CA GLY A 10 0.32 -10.13 -18.10
C GLY A 10 0.23 -10.02 -16.57
N PHE A 11 0.49 -11.11 -15.86
CA PHE A 11 0.55 -11.14 -14.40
C PHE A 11 1.62 -10.19 -13.84
N GLY A 12 2.84 -10.25 -14.40
CA GLY A 12 3.93 -9.35 -14.01
C GLY A 12 3.58 -7.88 -14.20
N VAL A 13 2.95 -7.52 -15.32
CA VAL A 13 2.47 -6.15 -15.58
C VAL A 13 1.38 -5.75 -14.57
N GLY A 14 0.45 -6.66 -14.25
CA GLY A 14 -0.56 -6.42 -13.22
C GLY A 14 0.03 -6.11 -11.85
N LEU A 15 1.06 -6.87 -11.47
CA LEU A 15 1.76 -6.67 -10.19
C LEU A 15 2.55 -5.35 -10.16
N LEU A 16 3.18 -4.96 -11.27
CA LEU A 16 3.85 -3.66 -11.39
C LEU A 16 2.84 -2.51 -11.36
N ALA A 17 1.71 -2.66 -12.03
CA ALA A 17 0.65 -1.65 -12.03
C ALA A 17 0.06 -1.45 -10.62
N GLU A 18 -0.13 -2.52 -9.87
CA GLU A 18 -0.59 -2.45 -8.47
C GLU A 18 0.43 -1.74 -7.58
N ASN A 19 1.71 -2.10 -7.60
CA ASN A 19 2.72 -1.45 -6.75
C ASN A 19 2.93 0.03 -7.13
N GLY A 20 2.82 0.37 -8.42
CA GLY A 20 2.83 1.76 -8.87
C GLY A 20 1.59 2.54 -8.45
N GLY A 21 0.42 1.89 -8.46
CA GLY A 21 -0.83 2.43 -7.95
C GLY A 21 -0.78 2.66 -6.44
N GLU A 22 -0.28 1.70 -5.68
CA GLU A 22 0.01 1.79 -4.25
C GLU A 22 0.87 3.02 -3.94
N TRP A 23 2.01 3.15 -4.62
CA TRP A 23 2.90 4.30 -4.48
C TRP A 23 2.18 5.64 -4.71
N ALA A 24 1.39 5.73 -5.79
CA ALA A 24 0.69 6.95 -6.17
C ALA A 24 -0.45 7.30 -5.20
N VAL A 25 -1.26 6.31 -4.81
CA VAL A 25 -2.35 6.47 -3.84
C VAL A 25 -1.78 6.90 -2.50
N HIS A 26 -0.71 6.24 -2.02
CA HIS A 26 -0.11 6.56 -0.74
C HIS A 26 0.46 7.98 -0.73
N LYS A 27 1.21 8.36 -1.76
CA LYS A 27 1.78 9.72 -1.85
C LYS A 27 0.71 10.80 -2.01
N TYR A 28 -0.14 10.69 -3.03
CA TYR A 28 -0.99 11.80 -3.46
C TYR A 28 -2.33 11.85 -2.72
N LEU A 29 -2.93 10.71 -2.40
CA LEU A 29 -4.21 10.66 -1.70
C LEU A 29 -3.99 10.60 -0.19
N LEU A 30 -3.29 9.57 0.29
CA LEU A 30 -3.17 9.31 1.72
C LEU A 30 -2.31 10.35 2.45
N HIS A 31 -1.18 10.78 1.90
CA HIS A 31 -0.39 11.89 2.47
C HIS A 31 -0.79 13.25 1.89
N GLY A 32 -0.90 13.36 0.57
CA GLY A 32 -1.24 14.61 -0.11
C GLY A 32 -2.60 15.16 0.35
N TRP A 33 -3.70 14.47 0.05
CA TRP A 33 -5.03 14.91 0.50
C TRP A 33 -5.30 14.59 1.97
N GLY A 34 -4.61 13.61 2.57
CA GLY A 34 -4.74 13.33 4.00
C GLY A 34 -4.19 14.43 4.90
N SER A 35 -3.28 15.28 4.40
CA SER A 35 -2.82 16.50 5.10
C SER A 35 -3.92 17.55 5.30
N ARG A 36 -5.06 17.42 4.62
CA ARG A 36 -6.20 18.33 4.74
C ARG A 36 -7.18 17.77 5.77
N ARG A 37 -7.30 18.42 6.93
CA ARG A 37 -8.30 18.07 7.95
C ARG A 37 -9.71 18.10 7.35
N GLY A 38 -10.51 17.06 7.64
CA GLY A 38 -11.87 16.89 7.09
C GLY A 38 -11.95 16.17 5.74
N SER A 39 -10.81 15.96 5.05
CA SER A 39 -10.75 15.07 3.88
C SER A 39 -11.05 13.63 4.29
N PHE A 40 -11.70 12.85 3.41
CA PHE A 40 -11.87 11.41 3.62
C PHE A 40 -10.52 10.74 3.95
N TRP A 41 -9.45 11.14 3.26
CA TRP A 41 -8.11 10.56 3.40
C TRP A 41 -7.36 10.96 4.68
N SER A 42 -7.93 11.89 5.46
CA SER A 42 -7.27 12.43 6.65
C SER A 42 -7.06 11.40 7.76
N TYR A 43 -7.79 10.26 7.72
CA TYR A 43 -7.55 9.13 8.62
C TYR A 43 -6.11 8.61 8.53
N HIS A 44 -5.47 8.69 7.36
CA HIS A 44 -4.14 8.12 7.19
C HIS A 44 -3.11 8.84 8.07
N LEU A 45 -3.14 10.17 8.11
CA LEU A 45 -2.20 10.94 8.91
C LEU A 45 -2.64 11.10 10.37
N TYR A 46 -3.90 11.45 10.60
CA TYR A 46 -4.38 11.84 11.92
C TYR A 46 -4.93 10.70 12.76
N GLU A 47 -5.14 9.51 12.19
CA GLU A 47 -5.47 8.31 12.93
C GLU A 47 -4.31 7.30 12.80
N HIS A 48 -4.06 6.80 11.60
CA HIS A 48 -3.16 5.67 11.39
C HIS A 48 -1.69 5.99 11.71
N HIS A 49 -1.11 7.01 11.07
CA HIS A 49 0.26 7.44 11.38
C HIS A 49 0.40 7.94 12.82
N ALA A 50 -0.57 8.72 13.31
CA ALA A 50 -0.54 9.24 14.67
C ALA A 50 -0.52 8.11 15.71
N VAL A 51 -1.37 7.09 15.55
CA VAL A 51 -1.40 5.91 16.44
C VAL A 51 -0.13 5.10 16.30
N ALA A 52 0.31 4.78 15.09
CA ALA A 52 1.52 4.00 14.86
C ALA A 52 2.77 4.70 15.44
N ALA A 53 2.91 6.01 15.26
CA ALA A 53 4.02 6.78 15.82
C ALA A 53 4.00 6.80 17.36
N ALA A 54 2.81 6.86 17.97
CA ALA A 54 2.66 6.84 19.42
C ALA A 54 2.88 5.46 20.05
N ASN A 55 2.82 4.38 19.25
CA ASN A 55 2.83 3.00 19.74
C ASN A 55 3.89 2.12 19.05
N ASP A 56 5.02 2.71 18.64
CA ASP A 56 6.14 2.02 17.97
C ASP A 56 5.68 1.09 16.84
N MET A 57 5.08 1.68 15.80
CA MET A 57 4.50 1.03 14.61
C MET A 57 3.18 0.29 14.85
N VAL A 58 2.85 -0.08 16.10
CA VAL A 58 1.64 -0.86 16.37
C VAL A 58 0.39 -0.01 16.23
N ASP A 59 -0.61 -0.51 15.50
CA ASP A 59 -1.93 0.10 15.41
C ASP A 59 -2.99 -0.95 15.78
N ALA A 60 -3.55 -0.81 16.99
CA ALA A 60 -4.55 -1.73 17.53
C ALA A 60 -5.84 -1.78 16.68
N GLY A 61 -6.07 -0.79 15.81
CA GLY A 61 -7.12 -0.82 14.81
C GLY A 61 -7.09 -2.09 13.98
N TYR A 62 -5.90 -2.58 13.61
CA TYR A 62 -5.69 -3.79 12.80
C TYR A 62 -6.03 -5.11 13.48
N ARG A 63 -6.24 -5.11 14.81
CA ARG A 63 -6.71 -6.29 15.55
C ARG A 63 -8.19 -6.55 15.33
N GLN A 64 -8.93 -5.53 14.89
CA GLN A 64 -10.36 -5.59 14.74
C GLN A 64 -10.73 -6.12 13.34
N TRP A 65 -12.00 -6.48 13.18
CA TRP A 65 -12.53 -6.85 11.87
C TRP A 65 -12.60 -5.60 10.97
N PRO A 66 -12.25 -5.70 9.67
CA PRO A 66 -12.14 -4.56 8.74
C PRO A 66 -13.47 -3.90 8.35
N LEU A 67 -14.54 -4.10 9.11
CA LEU A 67 -15.85 -3.49 8.90
C LEU A 67 -16.14 -2.33 9.87
N ARG A 68 -15.26 -2.08 10.83
CA ARG A 68 -15.38 -0.92 11.72
C ARG A 68 -14.89 0.34 11.01
N TRP A 69 -15.51 1.48 11.31
CA TRP A 69 -15.13 2.77 10.73
C TRP A 69 -13.89 3.38 11.41
N ASN A 70 -12.76 2.69 11.28
CA ASN A 70 -11.42 3.10 11.72
C ASN A 70 -10.47 3.12 10.51
N ALA A 71 -9.18 3.36 10.74
CA ALA A 71 -8.16 3.36 9.68
C ALA A 71 -8.18 2.07 8.83
N GLN A 72 -8.16 0.89 9.47
CA GLN A 72 -8.19 -0.40 8.77
C GLN A 72 -9.46 -0.58 7.92
N GLY A 73 -10.63 -0.21 8.43
CA GLY A 73 -11.88 -0.36 7.67
C GLY A 73 -11.98 0.60 6.50
N LYS A 74 -11.48 1.84 6.64
CA LYS A 74 -11.39 2.79 5.52
C LYS A 74 -10.39 2.31 4.47
N GLU A 75 -9.26 1.75 4.89
CA GLU A 75 -8.33 1.07 3.97
C GLU A 75 -9.02 -0.08 3.24
N ALA A 76 -9.69 -0.98 3.96
CA ALA A 76 -10.38 -2.12 3.37
C ALA A 76 -11.46 -1.69 2.36
N LEU A 77 -12.20 -0.61 2.64
CA LEU A 77 -13.14 -0.01 1.69
C LEU A 77 -12.44 0.47 0.42
N VAL A 78 -11.32 1.18 0.53
CA VAL A 78 -10.54 1.67 -0.62
C VAL A 78 -10.01 0.50 -1.45
N LEU A 79 -9.45 -0.52 -0.81
CA LEU A 79 -8.97 -1.72 -1.49
C LEU A 79 -10.11 -2.47 -2.20
N ALA A 80 -11.28 -2.59 -1.57
CA ALA A 80 -12.45 -3.19 -2.19
C ALA A 80 -12.91 -2.41 -3.44
N VAL A 81 -12.88 -1.08 -3.40
CA VAL A 81 -13.17 -0.23 -4.57
C VAL A 81 -12.13 -0.47 -5.68
N ILE A 82 -10.84 -0.54 -5.35
CA ILE A 82 -9.77 -0.83 -6.33
C ILE A 82 -10.03 -2.19 -7.01
N LEU A 83 -10.31 -3.24 -6.23
CA LEU A 83 -10.61 -4.57 -6.78
C LEU A 83 -11.85 -4.54 -7.67
N ALA A 84 -12.93 -3.87 -7.24
CA ALA A 84 -14.16 -3.74 -8.02
C ALA A 84 -13.92 -3.04 -9.36
N LEU A 85 -13.12 -1.97 -9.40
CA LEU A 85 -12.76 -1.27 -10.63
C LEU A 85 -11.95 -2.15 -11.60
N HIS A 86 -11.18 -3.11 -11.08
CA HIS A 86 -10.39 -4.04 -11.90
C HIS A 86 -11.16 -5.31 -12.28
N LEU A 87 -12.33 -5.58 -11.69
CA LEU A 87 -13.11 -6.79 -11.95
C LEU A 87 -13.45 -7.00 -13.44
N PRO A 88 -13.88 -5.98 -14.22
CA PRO A 88 -14.15 -6.17 -15.65
C PRO A 88 -12.93 -6.62 -16.46
N LEU A 89 -11.71 -6.35 -15.98
CA LEU A 89 -10.48 -6.73 -16.68
C LEU A 89 -10.23 -8.23 -16.69
N PHE A 90 -10.93 -9.03 -15.88
CA PHE A 90 -10.87 -10.49 -16.02
C PHE A 90 -11.38 -10.99 -17.38
N TRP A 91 -12.27 -10.25 -18.03
CA TRP A 91 -12.79 -10.61 -19.35
C TRP A 91 -11.85 -10.21 -20.50
N LEU A 92 -10.96 -9.23 -20.27
CA LEU A 92 -10.09 -8.67 -21.30
C LEU A 92 -8.62 -9.09 -21.13
N ALA A 93 -8.13 -9.11 -19.89
CA ALA A 93 -6.75 -9.35 -19.52
C ALA A 93 -6.69 -10.12 -18.18
N PRO A 94 -7.13 -11.40 -18.12
CA PRO A 94 -7.29 -12.14 -16.88
C PRO A 94 -6.00 -12.28 -16.07
N ALA A 95 -4.87 -12.48 -16.73
CA ALA A 95 -3.58 -12.57 -16.05
C ALA A 95 -3.16 -11.25 -15.40
N TYR A 96 -3.40 -10.11 -16.07
CA TYR A 96 -3.18 -8.78 -15.50
C TYR A 96 -4.07 -8.53 -14.28
N ALA A 97 -5.37 -8.80 -14.41
CA ALA A 97 -6.33 -8.64 -13.31
C ALA A 97 -5.93 -9.52 -12.10
N ALA A 98 -5.51 -10.77 -12.34
CA ALA A 98 -4.98 -11.64 -11.31
C ALA A 98 -3.72 -11.07 -10.62
N GLY A 99 -2.81 -10.45 -11.39
CA GLY A 99 -1.63 -9.76 -10.86
C GLY A 99 -1.99 -8.61 -9.92
N VAL A 100 -2.97 -7.78 -10.31
CA VAL A 100 -3.47 -6.68 -9.46
C VAL A 100 -4.11 -7.22 -8.18
N TYR A 101 -5.00 -8.22 -8.30
CA TYR A 101 -5.67 -8.82 -7.14
C TYR A 101 -4.66 -9.45 -6.16
N PHE A 102 -3.65 -10.14 -6.70
CA PHE A 102 -2.56 -10.69 -5.90
C PHE A 102 -1.74 -9.60 -5.20
N GLY A 103 -1.42 -8.51 -5.90
CA GLY A 103 -0.72 -7.36 -5.34
C GLY A 103 -1.49 -6.74 -4.17
N VAL A 104 -2.78 -6.42 -4.37
CA VAL A 104 -3.66 -5.85 -3.33
C VAL A 104 -3.78 -6.78 -2.11
N ALA A 105 -3.88 -8.09 -2.33
CA ALA A 105 -3.90 -9.07 -1.24
C ALA A 105 -2.57 -9.07 -0.46
N CYS A 106 -1.43 -9.02 -1.16
CA CYS A 106 -0.12 -8.92 -0.54
C CYS A 106 0.05 -7.61 0.23
N TYR A 107 -0.38 -6.47 -0.34
CA TYR A 107 -0.40 -5.17 0.32
C TYR A 107 -1.13 -5.27 1.66
N TYR A 108 -2.40 -5.69 1.65
CA TYR A 108 -3.22 -5.71 2.86
C TYR A 108 -2.63 -6.64 3.94
N GLN A 109 -2.20 -7.84 3.55
CA GLN A 109 -1.62 -8.80 4.49
C GLN A 109 -0.34 -8.29 5.12
N ARG A 110 0.55 -7.71 4.31
CA ARG A 110 1.84 -7.17 4.77
C ARG A 110 1.65 -5.93 5.61
N HIS A 111 0.80 -5.02 5.19
CA HIS A 111 0.48 -3.79 5.90
C HIS A 111 -0.10 -4.11 7.28
N ARG A 112 -1.16 -4.92 7.31
CA ARG A 112 -1.77 -5.38 8.56
C ARG A 112 -0.77 -6.07 9.48
N ARG A 113 0.06 -6.96 8.95
CA ARG A 113 1.08 -7.64 9.75
C ARG A 113 2.11 -6.65 10.31
N ALA A 114 2.53 -5.66 9.53
CA ALA A 114 3.49 -4.65 9.97
C ALA A 114 2.99 -3.85 11.18
N HIS A 115 1.69 -3.57 11.23
CA HIS A 115 1.05 -2.86 12.34
C HIS A 115 0.60 -3.75 13.50
N LEU A 116 0.74 -5.06 13.37
CA LEU A 116 0.51 -6.03 14.45
C LEU A 116 1.81 -6.54 15.08
N ASP A 117 2.92 -6.51 14.33
CA ASP A 117 4.23 -7.01 14.73
C ASP A 117 5.32 -6.06 14.20
N ALA A 118 5.72 -5.10 15.05
CA ALA A 118 6.70 -4.07 14.73
C ALA A 118 8.10 -4.65 14.43
N ASP A 119 8.50 -5.73 15.11
CA ASP A 119 9.78 -6.38 14.87
C ASP A 119 9.80 -7.13 13.53
N TRP A 120 8.66 -7.70 13.13
CA TRP A 120 8.51 -8.22 11.78
C TRP A 120 8.56 -7.10 10.75
N ALA A 121 7.87 -5.97 10.98
CA ALA A 121 7.89 -4.82 10.10
C ALA A 121 9.32 -4.29 9.89
N ARG A 122 10.05 -4.07 10.98
CA ARG A 122 11.43 -3.55 10.95
C ARG A 122 12.38 -4.46 10.16
N ARG A 123 12.19 -5.78 10.22
CA ARG A 123 13.03 -6.76 9.51
C ARG A 123 12.64 -6.97 8.05
N HIS A 124 11.35 -6.99 7.73
CA HIS A 124 10.87 -7.43 6.42
C HIS A 124 10.38 -6.28 5.53
N LEU A 125 9.90 -5.20 6.14
CA LEU A 125 9.43 -3.97 5.47
C LEU A 125 10.12 -2.73 6.08
N PRO A 126 11.46 -2.68 6.13
CA PRO A 126 12.18 -1.58 6.80
C PRO A 126 11.84 -0.20 6.23
N TRP A 127 11.51 -0.13 4.93
CA TRP A 127 11.07 1.11 4.28
C TRP A 127 9.72 1.60 4.82
N HIS A 128 8.76 0.71 5.05
CA HIS A 128 7.45 1.04 5.62
C HIS A 128 7.57 1.38 7.11
N TYR A 129 8.38 0.61 7.85
CA TYR A 129 8.68 0.96 9.24
C TYR A 129 9.30 2.36 9.36
N ALA A 130 10.29 2.68 8.50
CA ALA A 130 10.91 4.00 8.47
C ALA A 130 9.90 5.10 8.11
N HIS A 131 8.99 4.84 7.16
CA HIS A 131 7.94 5.77 6.76
C HIS A 131 7.07 6.23 7.95
N HIS A 132 6.71 5.31 8.85
CA HIS A 132 5.95 5.67 10.06
C HIS A 132 6.82 6.31 11.14
N MET A 133 8.03 5.79 11.36
CA MET A 133 8.84 6.12 12.53
C MET A 133 9.79 7.31 12.33
N ARG A 134 9.92 7.83 11.11
CA ARG A 134 10.75 8.99 10.77
C ARG A 134 9.90 10.11 10.17
N PRO A 135 9.04 10.76 10.98
CA PRO A 135 8.18 11.84 10.49
C PRO A 135 9.00 12.95 9.82
N GLY A 136 8.49 13.47 8.70
CA GLY A 136 9.16 14.50 7.89
C GLY A 136 10.02 13.97 6.74
N ARG A 137 10.12 12.65 6.55
CA ARG A 137 10.73 12.03 5.36
C ARG A 137 9.65 11.62 4.35
N ASP A 138 9.80 12.10 3.10
CA ASP A 138 8.82 12.00 2.00
C ASP A 138 9.27 11.00 0.91
N ASP A 139 9.92 9.91 1.30
CA ASP A 139 10.81 9.12 0.43
C ASP A 139 10.47 7.64 0.29
N CYS A 140 9.60 7.07 1.15
CA CYS A 140 9.16 5.67 1.09
C CYS A 140 7.63 5.59 1.10
N TRP A 141 7.00 5.23 -0.01
CA TRP A 141 5.54 5.22 -0.19
C TRP A 141 4.97 3.84 -0.44
N CYS A 142 5.76 2.91 -0.95
CA CYS A 142 5.31 1.54 -1.06
C CYS A 142 5.35 0.87 0.33
N VAL A 143 4.37 0.05 0.61
CA VAL A 143 4.26 -0.87 1.74
C VAL A 143 4.69 -2.29 1.30
N SER A 144 4.08 -2.81 0.23
CA SER A 144 4.19 -4.21 -0.20
C SER A 144 5.61 -4.58 -0.65
N TRP A 145 6.13 -3.84 -1.63
CA TRP A 145 7.51 -3.91 -2.13
C TRP A 145 7.99 -2.49 -2.50
N PRO A 146 9.26 -2.15 -2.30
CA PRO A 146 9.77 -0.80 -2.55
C PRO A 146 10.13 -0.59 -4.03
N TRP A 147 9.47 -1.25 -4.98
CA TRP A 147 9.89 -1.20 -6.39
C TRP A 147 9.70 0.19 -6.98
N PHE A 148 8.52 0.79 -6.81
CA PHE A 148 8.27 2.15 -7.30
C PHE A 148 8.99 3.23 -6.50
N ASP A 149 9.21 3.02 -5.20
CA ASP A 149 10.11 3.88 -4.42
C ASP A 149 11.52 3.87 -5.00
N ARG A 150 12.09 2.70 -5.29
CA ARG A 150 13.44 2.57 -5.88
C ARG A 150 13.50 3.12 -7.30
N LEU A 151 12.51 2.83 -8.13
CA LEU A 151 12.43 3.30 -9.51
C LEU A 151 12.37 4.83 -9.57
N LEU A 152 11.43 5.43 -8.83
CA LEU A 152 11.23 6.87 -8.82
C LEU A 152 12.31 7.60 -8.02
N ARG A 153 12.97 6.94 -7.06
CA ARG A 153 14.19 7.43 -6.42
C ARG A 153 15.30 7.68 -7.42
N VAL A 154 15.58 6.73 -8.31
CA VAL A 154 16.62 6.91 -9.35
C VAL A 154 16.30 8.13 -10.20
N LEU A 155 15.02 8.34 -10.51
CA LEU A 155 14.56 9.49 -11.29
C LEU A 155 14.58 10.82 -10.51
N ARG A 156 14.41 10.79 -9.18
CA ARG A 156 14.27 11.98 -8.31
C ARG A 156 15.48 12.31 -7.44
N ARG A 157 16.52 11.47 -7.39
CA ARG A 157 17.73 11.61 -6.55
C ARG A 157 17.45 11.79 -5.04
N SER A 158 16.40 11.18 -4.50
CA SER A 158 16.08 11.15 -3.05
C SER A 158 16.57 9.85 -2.38
N ALA A 159 16.44 9.68 -1.05
CA ALA A 159 16.92 8.49 -0.34
C ALA A 159 15.85 7.86 0.57
N CYS A 160 15.40 6.65 0.27
CA CYS A 160 14.65 5.79 1.20
C CYS A 160 15.65 4.84 1.87
N SER A 161 15.83 4.97 3.20
CA SER A 161 16.75 4.15 4.01
C SER A 161 16.18 3.93 5.40
#